data_AF-A0A2H9PNC5-F1
#
_entry.id   AF-A0A2H9PNC5-F1
#
_cell.length_a   1.000
_cell.length_b   1.000
_cell.length_c   1.000
_cell.angle_alpha   90.00
_cell.angle_beta   90.00
_cell.angle_gamma   90.00
#
_symmetry.space_group_name_H-M   'P 1'
#
loop_
_entity.id
_entity.type
_entity.pdbx_description
1 polymer ?
#
loop_
_entity_poly.entity_id
_entity_poly.type
_entity_poly.pdbx_seq_one_letter_code
_entity_poly.pdbx_strand_id
1 'polypeptide(L)'
;METVTANNATELVRLKIDETEIFLEELGENKGKIIIANPYGHNYSMYWGSMGGTLKEFIVSISSDYFSDKLLGHISREVFCAKGTFRNVRKFIREELCLPWYKHMEFQKDFREKLKQFEENCIEINSEQYFVDQFNYYFSTAPNFHLIEDRWQMQDVESGFSNISEPWHFIATKESDQTKWLKNLHKKLNKELKKP
;
A
#
# COMPACT_ATOMS: atom_id res chain seq x y z
N MET A 1 48.41 38.02 0.10
CA MET A 1 48.04 36.70 0.61
C MET A 1 46.54 36.56 0.41
N GLU A 2 46.13 35.93 -0.69
CA GLU A 2 44.75 35.50 -0.87
C GLU A 2 44.81 33.99 -1.12
N THR A 3 44.60 33.23 -0.06
CA THR A 3 44.33 31.80 -0.15
C THR A 3 42.88 31.64 -0.56
N VAL A 4 42.64 31.54 -1.86
CA VAL A 4 41.40 30.95 -2.39
C VAL A 4 41.58 29.44 -2.34
N THR A 5 41.04 28.81 -1.31
CA THR A 5 40.86 27.36 -1.28
C THR A 5 39.39 27.06 -1.07
N ALA A 6 38.70 26.89 -2.19
CA ALA A 6 37.42 26.17 -2.24
C ALA A 6 37.56 25.04 -3.25
N ASN A 7 38.32 24.00 -2.88
CA ASN A 7 38.25 22.71 -3.57
C ASN A 7 36.98 21.99 -3.07
N ASN A 8 35.81 22.44 -3.51
CA ASN A 8 34.57 21.68 -3.40
C ASN A 8 34.46 20.77 -4.61
N ALA A 9 35.30 19.74 -4.68
CA ALA A 9 35.12 18.68 -5.65
C ALA A 9 33.94 17.83 -5.18
N THR A 10 32.78 17.98 -5.82
CA THR A 10 31.62 17.12 -5.61
C THR A 10 32.02 15.68 -5.95
N GLU A 11 32.05 14.79 -4.96
CA GLU A 11 32.34 13.38 -5.20
C GLU A 11 31.06 12.71 -5.71
N LEU A 12 31.11 12.22 -6.95
CA LEU A 12 30.01 11.49 -7.57
C LEU A 12 30.38 10.01 -7.71
N VAL A 13 29.68 9.17 -6.99
CA VAL A 13 29.79 7.71 -7.10
C VAL A 13 28.63 7.20 -7.95
N ARG A 14 28.95 6.50 -9.04
CA ARG A 14 27.97 5.83 -9.90
C ARG A 14 28.01 4.32 -9.65
N LEU A 15 26.85 3.75 -9.35
CA LEU A 15 26.65 2.34 -9.09
C LEU A 15 25.56 1.81 -10.03
N LYS A 16 25.63 0.51 -10.33
CA LYS A 16 24.57 -0.19 -11.05
C LYS A 16 24.18 -1.44 -10.25
N ILE A 17 22.89 -1.56 -9.94
CA ILE A 17 22.31 -2.72 -9.28
C ILE A 17 21.22 -3.27 -10.18
N ASP A 18 21.43 -4.47 -10.71
CA ASP A 18 20.60 -5.06 -11.76
C ASP A 18 20.50 -4.08 -12.97
N GLU A 19 19.30 -3.64 -13.31
CA GLU A 19 19.02 -2.65 -14.36
C GLU A 19 18.81 -1.22 -13.82
N THR A 20 19.15 -0.98 -12.55
CA THR A 20 18.95 0.31 -11.88
C THR A 20 20.28 1.05 -11.76
N GLU A 21 20.32 2.27 -12.28
CA GLU A 21 21.43 3.20 -12.09
C GLU A 21 21.22 4.02 -10.82
N ILE A 22 22.28 4.12 -10.01
CA ILE A 22 22.28 4.86 -8.76
C ILE A 22 23.45 5.82 -8.79
N PHE A 23 23.17 7.09 -8.52
CA PHE A 23 24.16 8.15 -8.39
C PHE A 23 24.13 8.66 -6.95
N LEU A 24 25.28 8.67 -6.30
CA LEU A 24 25.49 9.21 -4.96
C LEU A 24 26.40 10.42 -5.08
N GLU A 25 25.91 11.58 -4.70
CA GLU A 25 26.59 12.86 -4.87
C GLU A 25 26.81 13.50 -3.49
N GLU A 26 28.06 13.70 -3.10
CA GLU A 26 28.43 14.44 -1.88
C GLU A 26 28.39 15.95 -2.17
N LEU A 27 27.52 16.68 -1.46
CA LEU A 27 27.24 18.10 -1.71
C LEU A 27 27.81 19.02 -0.63
N GLY A 28 28.94 18.61 -0.05
CA GLY A 28 29.61 19.29 1.06
C GLY A 28 29.39 18.59 2.40
N GLU A 29 29.84 19.24 3.47
CA GLU A 29 29.84 18.63 4.81
C GLU A 29 28.44 18.21 5.26
N ASN A 30 28.28 16.91 5.56
CA ASN A 30 27.03 16.28 6.03
C ASN A 30 25.84 16.46 5.06
N LYS A 31 26.10 16.72 3.77
CA LYS A 31 25.06 16.94 2.75
C LYS A 31 25.28 16.02 1.56
N GLY A 32 24.22 15.41 1.07
CA GLY A 32 24.32 14.49 -0.05
C GLY A 32 23.01 14.28 -0.78
N LYS A 33 23.10 13.78 -2.01
CA LYS A 33 21.96 13.48 -2.87
C LYS A 33 22.09 12.10 -3.48
N ILE A 34 20.99 11.36 -3.49
CA ILE A 34 20.84 10.13 -4.27
C ILE A 34 19.93 10.39 -5.47
N ILE A 35 20.29 9.83 -6.62
CA ILE A 35 19.42 9.72 -7.80
C ILE A 35 19.36 8.25 -8.19
N ILE A 36 18.15 7.74 -8.38
CA ILE A 36 17.86 6.36 -8.77
C ILE A 36 17.05 6.41 -10.06
N ALA A 37 17.49 5.72 -11.10
CA ALA A 37 16.78 5.63 -12.36
C ALA A 37 16.82 4.20 -12.90
N ASN A 38 15.71 3.75 -13.49
CA ASN A 38 15.70 2.49 -14.24
C ASN A 38 14.80 2.56 -15.49
N PRO A 39 14.94 1.61 -16.43
CA PRO A 39 14.16 1.57 -17.67
C PRO A 39 12.64 1.40 -17.48
N TYR A 40 12.19 1.00 -16.30
CA TYR A 40 10.78 0.73 -15.99
C TYR A 40 10.04 1.96 -15.43
N GLY A 41 10.67 3.14 -15.48
CA GLY A 41 10.04 4.39 -15.03
C GLY A 41 10.20 4.68 -13.53
N HIS A 42 10.96 3.87 -12.79
CA HIS A 42 11.29 4.15 -11.40
C HIS A 42 12.41 5.19 -11.33
N ASN A 43 12.01 6.45 -11.18
CA ASN A 43 12.92 7.58 -11.08
C ASN A 43 12.70 8.30 -9.75
N TYR A 44 13.71 8.28 -8.90
CA TYR A 44 13.66 8.88 -7.57
C TYR A 44 14.88 9.75 -7.33
N SER A 45 14.70 10.82 -6.58
CA SER A 45 15.80 11.69 -6.14
C SER A 45 15.51 12.17 -4.73
N MET A 46 16.52 12.11 -3.86
CA MET A 46 16.41 12.62 -2.50
C MET A 46 17.69 13.34 -2.10
N TYR A 47 17.52 14.50 -1.45
CA TYR A 47 18.61 15.28 -0.87
C TYR A 47 18.49 15.27 0.65
N TRP A 48 19.62 15.05 1.34
CA TRP A 48 19.73 15.18 2.78
C TRP A 48 20.66 16.33 3.12
N GLY A 49 20.18 17.25 3.97
CA GLY A 49 20.94 18.43 4.40
C GLY A 49 21.69 18.27 5.72
N SER A 50 21.51 17.14 6.41
CA SER A 50 22.13 16.84 7.71
C SER A 50 22.20 15.33 7.90
N MET A 51 23.26 14.73 7.36
CA MET A 51 23.50 13.28 7.38
C MET A 51 24.32 12.80 8.58
N GLY A 52 25.09 13.70 9.21
CA GLY A 52 26.00 13.38 10.32
C GLY A 52 27.25 12.59 9.92
N GLY A 53 27.50 12.45 8.61
CA GLY A 53 28.66 11.79 8.01
C GLY A 53 28.59 11.87 6.49
N THR A 54 29.30 10.96 5.81
CA THR A 54 29.20 10.80 4.35
C THR A 54 27.85 10.21 3.95
N LEU A 55 27.40 10.46 2.72
CA LEU A 55 26.19 9.88 2.16
C LEU A 55 26.24 8.35 2.19
N LYS A 56 27.41 7.76 1.93
CA LYS A 56 27.65 6.31 2.02
C LYS A 56 27.35 5.77 3.41
N GLU A 57 27.95 6.36 4.45
CA GLU A 57 27.74 5.95 5.85
C GLU A 57 26.29 6.14 6.26
N PHE A 58 25.69 7.26 5.86
CA PHE A 58 24.31 7.59 6.14
C PHE A 58 23.34 6.55 5.57
N ILE A 59 23.45 6.24 4.27
CA ILE A 59 22.62 5.22 3.61
C ILE A 59 22.77 3.86 4.31
N VAL A 60 23.99 3.46 4.67
CA VAL A 60 24.23 2.20 5.37
C VAL A 60 23.61 2.17 6.78
N SER A 61 23.48 3.32 7.43
CA SER A 61 22.98 3.44 8.80
C SER A 61 21.44 3.47 8.93
N ILE A 62 20.74 3.98 7.92
CA ILE A 62 19.28 4.16 7.97
C ILE A 62 18.52 2.85 7.73
N SER A 63 17.25 2.81 8.13
CA SER A 63 16.38 1.66 7.86
C SER A 63 15.87 1.67 6.41
N SER A 64 15.53 0.49 5.88
CA SER A 64 14.84 0.38 4.58
C SER A 64 13.50 1.10 4.56
N ASP A 65 12.79 1.16 5.68
CA ASP A 65 11.54 1.90 5.80
C ASP A 65 11.79 3.40 5.60
N TYR A 66 12.73 3.97 6.35
CA TYR A 66 13.10 5.38 6.20
C TYR A 66 13.59 5.71 4.78
N PHE A 67 14.39 4.82 4.19
CA PHE A 67 14.89 4.98 2.83
C PHE A 67 13.75 5.02 1.80
N SER A 68 12.85 4.03 1.82
CA SER A 68 11.70 4.01 0.91
C SER A 68 10.78 5.20 1.13
N ASP A 69 10.56 5.57 2.39
CA ASP A 69 9.70 6.67 2.80
C ASP A 69 10.15 8.01 2.24
N LYS A 70 11.46 8.29 2.30
CA LYS A 70 12.01 9.54 1.79
C LYS A 70 11.97 9.62 0.28
N LEU A 71 12.19 8.51 -0.41
CA LEU A 71 12.22 8.47 -1.89
C LEU A 71 10.83 8.47 -2.52
N LEU A 72 9.84 7.82 -1.90
CA LEU A 72 8.47 7.82 -2.38
C LEU A 72 7.81 9.21 -2.25
N GLY A 73 8.17 9.97 -1.22
CA GLY A 73 7.61 11.30 -0.98
C GLY A 73 6.10 11.25 -0.81
N HIS A 74 5.37 11.77 -1.80
CA HIS A 74 3.90 11.79 -1.82
C HIS A 74 3.27 10.51 -2.40
N ILE A 75 4.07 9.63 -3.01
CA ILE A 75 3.58 8.35 -3.53
C ILE A 75 3.19 7.47 -2.34
N SER A 76 1.99 6.90 -2.38
CA SER A 76 1.48 6.09 -1.27
C SER A 76 2.34 4.86 -1.01
N ARG A 77 2.71 4.67 0.25
CA ARG A 77 3.47 3.49 0.74
C ARG A 77 2.61 2.24 0.73
N GLU A 78 1.32 2.43 0.92
CA GLU A 78 0.34 1.38 0.96
C GLU A 78 -0.72 1.59 -0.11
N VAL A 79 -1.25 0.50 -0.62
CA VAL A 79 -2.31 0.48 -1.62
C VAL A 79 -3.46 -0.35 -1.09
N PHE A 80 -4.65 -0.08 -1.65
CA PHE A 80 -5.84 -0.86 -1.38
C PHE A 80 -5.57 -2.37 -1.55
N CYS A 81 -6.07 -3.16 -0.60
CA CYS A 81 -5.93 -4.61 -0.60
C CYS A 81 -7.31 -5.27 -0.61
N ALA A 82 -7.91 -5.41 -1.81
CA ALA A 82 -9.23 -6.01 -1.98
C ALA A 82 -9.40 -7.33 -1.20
N LYS A 83 -8.45 -8.26 -1.33
CA LYS A 83 -8.48 -9.54 -0.59
C LYS A 83 -8.46 -9.38 0.93
N GLY A 84 -7.71 -8.40 1.45
CA GLY A 84 -7.69 -8.08 2.87
C GLY A 84 -9.01 -7.46 3.31
N THR A 85 -9.54 -6.53 2.52
CA THR A 85 -10.84 -5.89 2.76
C THR A 85 -11.96 -6.93 2.84
N PHE A 86 -12.05 -7.82 1.86
CA PHE A 86 -13.09 -8.87 1.86
C PHE A 86 -12.87 -9.95 2.92
N ARG A 87 -11.64 -10.10 3.46
CA ARG A 87 -11.43 -10.90 4.67
C ARG A 87 -12.08 -10.23 5.89
N ASN A 88 -11.92 -8.92 6.05
CA ASN A 88 -12.55 -8.16 7.13
C ASN A 88 -14.07 -8.16 7.00
N VAL A 89 -14.59 -7.94 5.79
CA VAL A 89 -16.03 -8.02 5.49
C VAL A 89 -16.61 -9.39 5.87
N ARG A 90 -15.98 -10.50 5.46
CA ARG A 90 -16.43 -11.85 5.82
C ARG A 90 -16.38 -12.10 7.33
N LYS A 91 -15.36 -11.56 8.01
CA LYS A 91 -15.23 -11.63 9.46
C LYS A 91 -16.42 -10.94 10.13
N PHE A 92 -16.73 -9.71 9.71
CA PHE A 92 -17.88 -8.94 10.18
C PHE A 92 -19.22 -9.66 9.94
N ILE A 93 -19.45 -10.16 8.73
CA ILE A 93 -20.65 -10.95 8.38
C ILE A 93 -20.83 -12.16 9.31
N ARG A 94 -19.74 -12.83 9.65
CA ARG A 94 -19.75 -14.02 10.49
C ARG A 94 -19.93 -13.70 11.97
N GLU A 95 -19.26 -12.66 12.46
CA GLU A 95 -19.10 -12.39 13.90
C GLU A 95 -20.08 -11.34 14.43
N GLU A 96 -20.51 -10.39 13.60
CA GLU A 96 -21.27 -9.21 14.06
C GLU A 96 -22.69 -9.18 13.50
N LEU A 97 -22.92 -9.65 12.27
CA LEU A 97 -24.26 -9.60 11.67
C LEU A 97 -25.29 -10.52 12.36
N CYS A 98 -24.85 -11.45 13.24
CA CYS A 98 -25.69 -12.34 14.05
C CYS A 98 -26.84 -13.03 13.31
N LEU A 99 -26.71 -13.23 12.00
CA LEU A 99 -27.77 -13.82 11.20
C LEU A 99 -27.89 -15.32 11.46
N PRO A 100 -29.11 -15.88 11.48
CA PRO A 100 -29.32 -17.32 11.56
C PRO A 100 -28.99 -17.99 10.22
N TRP A 101 -27.69 -18.04 9.88
CA TRP A 101 -27.10 -18.58 8.64
C TRP A 101 -27.38 -20.07 8.38
N TYR A 102 -28.23 -20.74 9.13
CA TYR A 102 -28.64 -22.11 8.85
C TYR A 102 -30.12 -22.19 8.46
N LYS A 103 -30.89 -21.10 8.60
CA LYS A 103 -32.33 -21.07 8.34
C LYS A 103 -32.68 -20.72 6.88
N HIS A 104 -31.83 -19.97 6.19
CA HIS A 104 -32.12 -19.42 4.85
C HIS A 104 -31.01 -19.79 3.86
N MET A 105 -30.97 -21.05 3.42
CA MET A 105 -29.87 -21.57 2.59
C MET A 105 -29.82 -20.95 1.19
N GLU A 106 -30.98 -20.72 0.56
CA GLU A 106 -31.06 -20.10 -0.78
C GLU A 106 -30.61 -18.64 -0.75
N PHE A 107 -31.11 -17.85 0.20
CA PHE A 107 -30.64 -16.47 0.44
C PHE A 107 -29.13 -16.40 0.62
N GLN A 108 -28.56 -17.32 1.41
CA GLN A 108 -27.13 -17.35 1.64
C GLN A 108 -26.31 -17.66 0.40
N LYS A 109 -26.79 -18.59 -0.42
CA LYS A 109 -26.11 -18.94 -1.66
C LYS A 109 -26.07 -17.72 -2.58
N ASP A 110 -27.22 -17.07 -2.78
CA ASP A 110 -27.36 -15.83 -3.55
C ASP A 110 -26.44 -14.72 -3.00
N PHE A 111 -26.46 -14.48 -1.69
CA PHE A 111 -25.63 -13.44 -1.07
C PHE A 111 -24.13 -13.73 -1.22
N ARG A 112 -23.69 -14.99 -1.05
CA ARG A 112 -22.28 -15.38 -1.23
C ARG A 112 -21.83 -15.21 -2.68
N GLU A 113 -22.68 -15.50 -3.65
CA GLU A 113 -22.39 -15.29 -5.07
C GLU A 113 -22.22 -13.79 -5.37
N LYS A 114 -23.14 -12.94 -4.88
CA LYS A 114 -23.05 -11.48 -5.02
C LYS A 114 -21.82 -10.90 -4.32
N LEU A 115 -21.50 -11.37 -3.12
CA LEU A 115 -20.29 -10.96 -2.41
C LEU A 115 -19.01 -11.37 -3.14
N LYS A 116 -18.99 -12.55 -3.76
CA LYS A 116 -17.86 -13.01 -4.59
C LYS A 116 -17.69 -12.14 -5.83
N GLN A 117 -18.79 -11.82 -6.51
CA GLN A 117 -18.78 -10.90 -7.65
C GLN A 117 -18.24 -9.52 -7.25
N PHE A 118 -18.67 -8.99 -6.10
CA PHE A 118 -18.16 -7.73 -5.58
C PHE A 118 -16.64 -7.79 -5.30
N GLU A 119 -16.16 -8.88 -4.71
CA GLU A 119 -14.72 -9.08 -4.47
C GLU A 119 -13.93 -9.10 -5.78
N GLU A 120 -14.42 -9.82 -6.79
CA GLU A 120 -13.79 -9.91 -8.11
C GLU A 120 -13.69 -8.54 -8.77
N ASN A 121 -14.78 -7.75 -8.75
CA ASN A 121 -14.79 -6.39 -9.28
C ASN A 121 -13.81 -5.46 -8.52
N CYS A 122 -13.77 -5.56 -7.18
CA CYS A 122 -12.82 -4.81 -6.38
C CYS A 122 -11.36 -5.22 -6.62
N ILE A 123 -11.10 -6.49 -6.94
CA ILE A 123 -9.76 -6.98 -7.30
C ILE A 123 -9.34 -6.41 -8.66
N GLU A 124 -10.24 -6.42 -9.64
CA GLU A 124 -9.98 -5.94 -10.99
C GLU A 124 -9.73 -4.42 -11.02
N ILE A 125 -10.64 -3.65 -10.39
CA ILE A 125 -10.55 -2.19 -10.36
C ILE A 125 -9.46 -1.72 -9.38
N ASN A 126 -9.22 -2.49 -8.32
CA ASN A 126 -8.23 -2.23 -7.28
C ASN A 126 -8.29 -0.79 -6.71
N SER A 127 -9.51 -0.31 -6.46
CA SER A 127 -9.78 1.04 -5.95
C SER A 127 -10.57 0.98 -4.64
N GLU A 128 -10.08 1.71 -3.65
CA GLU A 128 -10.77 1.94 -2.39
C GLU A 128 -12.11 2.67 -2.60
N GLN A 129 -12.10 3.70 -3.45
CA GLN A 129 -13.30 4.48 -3.73
C GLN A 129 -14.40 3.62 -4.36
N TYR A 130 -14.03 2.73 -5.29
CA TYR A 130 -14.98 1.79 -5.88
C TYR A 130 -15.62 0.89 -4.83
N PHE A 131 -14.83 0.38 -3.88
CA PHE A 131 -15.35 -0.42 -2.78
C PHE A 131 -16.37 0.39 -1.95
N VAL A 132 -16.04 1.62 -1.56
CA VAL A 132 -16.94 2.48 -0.77
C VAL A 132 -18.24 2.79 -1.53
N ASP A 133 -18.13 3.21 -2.80
CA ASP A 133 -19.28 3.61 -3.61
C ASP A 133 -20.25 2.45 -3.87
N GLN A 134 -19.73 1.24 -4.04
CA GLN A 134 -20.53 0.06 -4.38
C GLN A 134 -20.99 -0.72 -3.14
N PHE A 135 -20.43 -0.45 -1.96
CA PHE A 135 -20.70 -1.24 -0.75
C PHE A 135 -22.21 -1.34 -0.46
N ASN A 136 -22.90 -0.21 -0.39
CA ASN A 136 -24.33 -0.17 -0.07
C ASN A 136 -25.17 -0.92 -1.11
N TYR A 137 -24.80 -0.87 -2.38
CA TYR A 137 -25.50 -1.64 -3.40
C TYR A 137 -25.39 -3.15 -3.11
N TYR A 138 -24.18 -3.68 -2.89
CA TYR A 138 -23.99 -5.11 -2.67
C TYR A 138 -24.51 -5.63 -1.31
N PHE A 139 -24.63 -4.77 -0.31
CA PHE A 139 -25.05 -5.15 1.04
C PHE A 139 -26.54 -4.89 1.30
N SER A 140 -27.12 -3.84 0.73
CA SER A 140 -28.49 -3.42 1.05
C SER A 140 -29.46 -3.54 -0.12
N THR A 141 -28.99 -3.51 -1.37
CA THR A 141 -29.88 -3.47 -2.56
C THR A 141 -29.83 -4.75 -3.39
N ALA A 142 -28.64 -5.27 -3.65
CA ALA A 142 -28.43 -6.45 -4.48
C ALA A 142 -28.94 -7.75 -3.84
N PRO A 143 -28.77 -8.02 -2.52
CA PRO A 143 -29.20 -9.28 -1.93
C PRO A 143 -30.69 -9.54 -2.13
N ASN A 144 -31.07 -10.77 -2.49
CA ASN A 144 -32.48 -11.09 -2.72
C ASN A 144 -33.15 -11.55 -1.42
N PHE A 145 -33.57 -10.60 -0.58
CA PHE A 145 -34.22 -10.91 0.70
C PHE A 145 -35.53 -11.70 0.56
N HIS A 146 -36.19 -11.66 -0.60
CA HIS A 146 -37.39 -12.47 -0.86
C HIS A 146 -37.14 -13.98 -0.91
N LEU A 147 -35.87 -14.42 -0.88
CA LEU A 147 -35.50 -15.82 -0.66
C LEU A 147 -35.69 -16.27 0.80
N ILE A 148 -36.09 -15.37 1.70
CA ILE A 148 -36.49 -15.64 3.07
C ILE A 148 -38.02 -15.74 3.12
N GLU A 149 -38.55 -16.93 3.35
CA GLU A 149 -40.00 -17.20 3.31
C GLU A 149 -40.77 -16.46 4.41
N ASP A 150 -40.21 -16.35 5.62
CA ASP A 150 -40.85 -15.66 6.73
C ASP A 150 -40.62 -14.15 6.63
N ARG A 151 -41.72 -13.40 6.52
CA ARG A 151 -41.67 -11.94 6.33
C ARG A 151 -41.03 -11.18 7.49
N TRP A 152 -41.18 -11.65 8.73
CA TRP A 152 -40.60 -11.00 9.91
C TRP A 152 -39.11 -11.24 9.97
N GLN A 153 -38.67 -12.46 9.67
CA GLN A 153 -37.25 -12.81 9.54
C GLN A 153 -36.60 -12.06 8.38
N MET A 154 -37.30 -11.93 7.24
CA MET A 154 -36.83 -11.14 6.11
C MET A 154 -36.52 -9.70 6.53
N GLN A 155 -37.46 -9.04 7.21
CA GLN A 155 -37.29 -7.67 7.70
C GLN A 155 -36.16 -7.54 8.73
N ASP A 156 -36.05 -8.50 9.64
CA ASP A 156 -35.00 -8.52 10.65
C ASP A 156 -33.61 -8.63 9.99
N VAL A 157 -33.45 -9.58 9.06
CA VAL A 157 -32.22 -9.76 8.29
C VAL A 157 -31.89 -8.50 7.48
N GLU A 158 -32.84 -7.98 6.71
CA GLU A 158 -32.67 -6.76 5.91
C GLU A 158 -32.24 -5.56 6.76
N SER A 159 -32.82 -5.39 7.96
CA SER A 159 -32.46 -4.32 8.89
C SER A 159 -30.99 -4.43 9.34
N GLY A 160 -30.49 -5.66 9.56
CA GLY A 160 -29.10 -5.91 9.95
C GLY A 160 -28.10 -5.44 8.91
N PHE A 161 -28.44 -5.53 7.62
CA PHE A 161 -27.62 -5.02 6.52
C PHE A 161 -27.70 -3.50 6.36
N SER A 162 -28.89 -2.91 6.58
CA SER A 162 -29.12 -1.47 6.40
C SER A 162 -28.33 -0.59 7.40
N ASN A 163 -27.90 -1.17 8.52
CA ASN A 163 -27.21 -0.46 9.59
C ASN A 163 -25.68 -0.35 9.39
N ILE A 164 -25.13 -0.87 8.29
CA ILE A 164 -23.68 -0.81 8.03
C ILE A 164 -23.33 0.56 7.42
N SER A 165 -23.16 1.58 8.25
CA SER A 165 -22.96 2.96 7.80
C SER A 165 -21.52 3.33 7.44
N GLU A 166 -20.54 2.52 7.87
CA GLU A 166 -19.12 2.89 7.82
C GLU A 166 -18.28 1.81 7.11
N PRO A 167 -18.39 1.68 5.78
CA PRO A 167 -17.68 0.65 5.02
C PRO A 167 -16.15 0.80 5.10
N TRP A 168 -15.65 1.99 5.41
CA TRP A 168 -14.22 2.27 5.48
C TRP A 168 -13.48 1.44 6.54
N HIS A 169 -14.16 1.02 7.61
CA HIS A 169 -13.53 0.17 8.65
C HIS A 169 -13.11 -1.21 8.15
N PHE A 170 -13.67 -1.66 7.03
CA PHE A 170 -13.28 -2.93 6.44
C PHE A 170 -12.03 -2.82 5.58
N ILE A 171 -11.67 -1.61 5.14
CA ILE A 171 -10.59 -1.41 4.19
C ILE A 171 -9.27 -1.91 4.79
N ALA A 172 -8.66 -2.87 4.10
CA ALA A 172 -7.29 -3.26 4.37
C ALA A 172 -6.38 -2.63 3.33
N THR A 173 -5.20 -2.23 3.78
CA THR A 173 -4.10 -1.80 2.91
C THR A 173 -3.02 -2.89 2.85
N LYS A 174 -2.16 -2.79 1.86
CA LYS A 174 -0.93 -3.59 1.76
C LYS A 174 0.19 -2.71 1.25
N GLU A 175 1.41 -3.08 1.58
CA GLU A 175 2.59 -2.39 1.05
C GLU A 175 2.62 -2.41 -0.48
N SER A 176 2.86 -1.24 -1.08
CA SER A 176 2.94 -1.04 -2.53
C SER A 176 4.18 -1.73 -3.12
N ASP A 177 4.10 -2.08 -4.40
CA ASP A 177 5.22 -2.76 -5.07
C ASP A 177 6.44 -1.83 -5.20
N GLN A 178 6.23 -0.52 -5.34
CA GLN A 178 7.29 0.49 -5.29
C GLN A 178 7.99 0.51 -3.93
N THR A 179 7.22 0.44 -2.83
CA THR A 179 7.79 0.38 -1.48
C THR A 179 8.63 -0.87 -1.28
N LYS A 180 8.09 -2.06 -1.66
CA LYS A 180 8.83 -3.33 -1.61
C LYS A 180 10.11 -3.25 -2.45
N TRP A 181 10.02 -2.70 -3.65
CA TRP A 181 11.14 -2.57 -4.56
C TRP A 181 12.23 -1.67 -3.98
N LEU A 182 11.89 -0.48 -3.46
CA LEU A 182 12.85 0.42 -2.80
C LEU A 182 13.50 -0.20 -1.57
N LYS A 183 12.72 -0.90 -0.73
CA LYS A 183 13.26 -1.60 0.45
C LYS A 183 14.26 -2.69 0.05
N ASN A 184 13.98 -3.41 -1.03
CA ASN A 184 14.88 -4.44 -1.57
C ASN A 184 16.11 -3.82 -2.24
N LEU A 185 15.95 -2.74 -3.00
CA LEU A 185 17.04 -1.99 -3.60
C LEU A 185 18.00 -1.47 -2.52
N HIS A 186 17.47 -0.91 -1.43
CA HIS A 186 18.26 -0.44 -0.30
C HIS A 186 19.10 -1.56 0.33
N LYS A 187 18.51 -2.75 0.52
CA LYS A 187 19.24 -3.92 1.04
C LYS A 187 20.39 -4.33 0.11
N LYS A 188 20.20 -4.26 -1.22
CA LYS A 188 21.25 -4.55 -2.20
C LYS A 188 22.32 -3.46 -2.18
N LEU A 189 21.92 -2.19 -2.19
CA LEU A 189 22.81 -1.03 -2.12
C LEU A 189 23.70 -1.09 -0.87
N ASN A 190 23.13 -1.42 0.29
CA ASN A 190 23.91 -1.57 1.52
C ASN A 190 24.96 -2.68 1.44
N LYS A 191 24.72 -3.75 0.68
CA LYS A 191 25.73 -4.79 0.45
C LYS A 191 26.85 -4.28 -0.44
N GLU A 192 26.53 -3.53 -1.50
CA GLU A 192 27.52 -2.93 -2.39
C GLU A 192 28.38 -1.89 -1.69
N LEU A 193 27.77 -1.00 -0.91
CA LEU A 193 28.49 0.06 -0.18
C LEU A 193 29.38 -0.49 0.94
N LYS A 194 29.05 -1.65 1.51
CA LYS A 194 29.88 -2.29 2.54
C LYS A 194 31.09 -3.05 1.99
N LYS A 195 31.23 -3.18 0.67
CA LYS A 195 32.42 -3.79 0.08
C LYS A 195 33.66 -2.92 0.35
N PRO A 196 34.79 -3.54 0.70
CA PRO A 196 36.04 -2.82 0.96
C PRO A 196 36.59 -2.13 -0.29
#